data_AF-A0A925WA04-F1
#
_entry.id   AF-A0A925WA04-F1
#
_cell.length_a   1.000
_cell.length_b   1.000
_cell.length_c   1.000
_cell.angle_alpha   90.00
_cell.angle_beta   90.00
_cell.angle_gamma   90.00
#
_symmetry.space_group_name_H-M   'P 1'
#
loop_
_entity.id
_entity.type
_entity.pdbx_description
1 polymer ?
#
loop_
_entity_poly.entity_id
_entity_poly.type
_entity_poly.pdbx_seq_one_letter_code
_entity_poly.pdbx_strand_id
1 'polypeptide(L)'
;MSDNPSRRAAAREAWLQQLRETTNRPLPPLRVRRRLAVGYLLVVAMMAGSALLGGTAEPWAALAQALGIVVLLGLFIALRRATRLLVDAPTEALDEMLTRIRDQAFIPAYQTLAALVILAAAALILSSAHGLSGPAALAMGWAGFGIALGLPVIIAAWTLPDIDPEA
;
A
#
# COMPACT_ATOMS: atom_id res chain seq x y z
N MET A 1 21.85 -13.91 25.98
CA MET A 1 22.05 -12.47 25.68
C MET A 1 20.66 -11.83 25.57
N SER A 2 20.03 -11.54 26.71
CA SER A 2 18.67 -10.97 26.77
C SER A 2 18.76 -9.48 26.53
N ASP A 3 18.27 -9.06 25.38
CA ASP A 3 18.30 -7.68 24.94
C ASP A 3 17.38 -6.81 25.83
N ASN A 4 17.95 -5.81 26.51
CA ASN A 4 17.29 -5.04 27.56
C ASN A 4 16.22 -4.11 26.98
N PRO A 5 14.94 -4.22 27.38
CA PRO A 5 13.84 -3.43 26.83
C PRO A 5 14.05 -1.90 26.96
N SER A 6 14.76 -1.45 28.00
CA SER A 6 15.08 -0.02 28.19
C SER A 6 16.03 0.54 27.11
N ARG A 7 17.00 -0.26 26.63
CA ARG A 7 17.90 0.15 25.55
C ARG A 7 17.16 0.29 24.22
N ARG A 8 16.19 -0.59 23.95
CA ARG A 8 15.36 -0.52 22.74
C ARG A 8 14.46 0.72 22.76
N ALA A 9 13.90 1.08 23.91
CA ALA A 9 13.09 2.28 24.07
C ALA A 9 13.90 3.55 23.81
N ALA A 10 15.09 3.68 24.43
CA ALA A 10 15.97 4.83 24.23
C ALA A 10 16.46 4.96 22.77
N ALA A 11 16.81 3.84 22.12
CA ALA A 11 17.19 3.84 20.70
C ALA A 11 16.03 4.25 19.79
N ARG A 12 14.79 3.87 20.13
CA ARG A 12 13.58 4.27 19.40
C ARG A 12 13.30 5.77 19.55
N GLU A 13 13.47 6.34 20.74
CA GLU A 13 13.25 7.77 20.98
C GLU A 13 14.28 8.65 20.27
N ALA A 14 15.56 8.28 20.32
CA ALA A 14 16.63 8.98 19.59
C ALA A 14 16.37 8.97 18.07
N TRP A 15 15.88 7.85 17.54
CA TRP A 15 15.48 7.72 16.13
C TRP A 15 14.28 8.62 15.75
N LEU A 16 13.25 8.68 16.60
CA LEU A 16 12.10 9.57 16.38
C LEU A 16 12.52 11.05 16.34
N GLN A 17 13.48 11.43 17.18
CA GLN A 17 14.03 12.79 17.19
C GLN A 17 14.81 13.07 15.89
N GLN A 18 15.69 12.18 15.48
CA GLN A 18 16.46 12.32 14.24
C GLN A 18 15.55 12.39 13.00
N LEU A 19 14.45 11.62 12.97
CA LEU A 19 13.45 11.70 11.91
C LEU A 19 12.68 13.02 11.91
N ARG A 20 12.32 13.55 13.09
CA ARG A 20 11.65 14.84 13.22
C ARG A 20 12.57 15.98 12.77
N GLU A 21 13.86 15.90 13.07
CA GLU A 21 14.85 16.91 12.68
C GLU A 21 15.14 16.87 11.17
N THR A 22 15.26 15.68 10.58
CA THR A 22 15.49 15.52 9.13
C THR A 22 14.23 15.78 8.30
N THR A 23 13.04 15.61 8.89
CA THR A 23 11.78 15.81 8.19
C THR A 23 11.15 17.14 8.56
N ASN A 24 11.30 18.14 7.70
CA ASN A 24 10.68 19.46 7.83
C ASN A 24 9.13 19.46 7.69
N ARG A 25 8.47 18.29 7.77
CA ARG A 25 7.01 18.11 7.75
C ARG A 25 6.59 17.00 8.71
N PRO A 26 5.56 17.20 9.55
CA PRO A 26 5.06 16.16 10.43
C PRO A 26 4.56 14.96 9.62
N LEU A 27 4.99 13.76 10.00
CA LEU A 27 4.42 12.53 9.46
C LEU A 27 2.95 12.41 9.86
N PRO A 28 2.04 12.01 8.95
CA PRO A 28 0.65 11.79 9.33
C PRO A 28 0.55 10.69 10.39
N PRO A 29 -0.33 10.83 11.40
CA PRO A 29 -0.48 9.84 12.45
C PRO A 29 -0.91 8.48 11.89
N LEU A 30 -0.58 7.39 12.59
CA LEU A 30 -0.84 6.01 12.14
C LEU A 30 -2.31 5.78 11.75
N ARG A 31 -3.25 6.36 12.50
CA ARG A 31 -4.70 6.28 12.22
C ARG A 31 -5.05 6.86 10.85
N VAL A 32 -4.44 7.97 10.45
CA VAL A 32 -4.70 8.62 9.15
C VAL A 32 -4.14 7.76 8.02
N ARG A 33 -2.92 7.24 8.17
CA ARG A 33 -2.29 6.36 7.17
C ARG A 33 -3.10 5.08 6.95
N ARG A 34 -3.59 4.46 8.03
CA ARG A 34 -4.46 3.28 7.95
C ARG A 34 -5.80 3.58 7.31
N ARG A 35 -6.44 4.71 7.65
CA ARG A 35 -7.70 5.13 6.99
C ARG A 35 -7.52 5.35 5.49
N LEU A 36 -6.40 5.96 5.08
CA LEU A 36 -6.06 6.11 3.66
C LEU A 36 -5.88 4.74 2.99
N ALA A 37 -5.15 3.82 3.62
CA ALA A 37 -4.93 2.47 3.09
C ALA A 37 -6.23 1.68 2.95
N VAL A 38 -7.11 1.74 3.96
CA VAL A 38 -8.44 1.10 3.92
C VAL A 38 -9.31 1.74 2.84
N GLY A 39 -9.33 3.08 2.77
CA GLY A 39 -10.07 3.80 1.73
C GLY A 39 -9.60 3.41 0.32
N TYR A 40 -8.29 3.26 0.13
CA TYR A 40 -7.72 2.79 -1.13
C TYR A 40 -8.22 1.40 -1.50
N LEU A 41 -8.16 0.45 -0.56
CA LEU A 41 -8.65 -0.91 -0.77
C LEU A 41 -10.15 -0.97 -1.06
N LEU A 42 -10.95 -0.13 -0.38
CA LEU A 42 -12.38 -0.01 -0.65
C LEU A 42 -12.67 0.50 -2.06
N VAL A 43 -11.89 1.46 -2.56
CA VAL A 43 -12.02 1.95 -3.95
C VAL A 43 -11.65 0.86 -4.94
N VAL A 44 -10.57 0.11 -4.72
CA VAL A 44 -10.20 -1.04 -5.57
C VAL A 44 -11.33 -2.09 -5.59
N ALA A 45 -11.87 -2.43 -4.42
CA ALA A 45 -12.97 -3.38 -4.30
C ALA A 45 -14.25 -2.87 -4.98
N MET A 46 -14.56 -1.57 -4.85
CA MET A 46 -15.68 -0.93 -5.54
C MET A 46 -15.52 -1.02 -7.07
N MET A 47 -14.33 -0.71 -7.59
CA MET A 47 -14.05 -0.78 -9.03
C MET A 47 -14.17 -2.20 -9.56
N ALA A 48 -13.54 -3.18 -8.89
CA ALA A 48 -13.65 -4.59 -9.25
C ALA A 48 -15.11 -5.09 -9.15
N GLY A 49 -15.84 -4.71 -8.11
CA GLY A 49 -17.25 -5.05 -7.93
C GLY A 49 -18.16 -4.46 -9.00
N SER A 50 -17.96 -3.18 -9.36
CA SER A 50 -18.72 -2.53 -10.44
C SER A 50 -18.45 -3.18 -11.80
N ALA A 51 -17.21 -3.57 -12.07
CA ALA A 51 -16.84 -4.31 -13.27
C ALA A 51 -17.48 -5.70 -13.31
N LEU A 52 -17.56 -6.39 -12.17
CA LEU A 52 -18.18 -7.72 -12.09
C LEU A 52 -19.70 -7.68 -12.27
N LEU A 53 -20.37 -6.69 -11.67
CA LEU A 53 -21.83 -6.58 -11.64
C LEU A 53 -22.42 -5.92 -12.89
N GLY A 54 -21.74 -4.93 -13.47
CA GLY A 54 -22.25 -4.16 -14.62
C GLY A 54 -21.37 -4.17 -15.86
N GLY A 55 -20.13 -4.68 -15.79
CA GLY A 55 -19.19 -4.66 -16.90
C GLY A 55 -18.90 -3.24 -17.43
N THR A 56 -18.80 -3.10 -18.75
CA THR A 56 -18.72 -1.81 -19.45
C THR A 56 -20.01 -1.41 -20.16
N ALA A 57 -21.01 -2.30 -20.19
CA ALA A 57 -22.28 -2.06 -20.87
C ALA A 57 -23.19 -1.14 -20.05
N GLU A 58 -23.11 -1.22 -18.72
CA GLU A 58 -23.93 -0.41 -17.82
C GLU A 58 -23.31 0.97 -17.55
N PRO A 59 -24.02 2.08 -17.82
CA PRO A 59 -23.49 3.44 -17.66
C PRO A 59 -23.03 3.74 -16.22
N TRP A 60 -23.75 3.23 -15.22
CA TRP A 60 -23.42 3.44 -13.82
C TRP A 60 -22.11 2.74 -13.43
N ALA A 61 -21.84 1.56 -14.00
CA ALA A 61 -20.63 0.79 -13.74
C ALA A 61 -19.41 1.45 -14.40
N ALA A 62 -19.57 1.94 -15.62
CA ALA A 62 -18.55 2.73 -16.30
C ALA A 62 -18.22 4.03 -15.55
N LEU A 63 -19.24 4.74 -15.05
CA LEU A 63 -19.05 5.94 -14.24
C LEU A 63 -18.34 5.64 -12.91
N ALA A 64 -18.73 4.56 -12.22
CA ALA A 64 -18.10 4.14 -10.97
C ALA A 64 -16.61 3.81 -11.17
N GLN A 65 -16.26 3.16 -12.29
CA GLN A 65 -14.87 2.88 -12.66
C GLN A 65 -14.12 4.18 -12.99
N ALA A 66 -14.69 5.08 -13.79
CA ALA A 66 -14.06 6.35 -14.15
C ALA A 66 -13.78 7.25 -12.93
N LEU A 67 -14.77 7.42 -12.05
CA LEU A 67 -14.59 8.16 -10.79
C LEU A 67 -13.63 7.43 -9.85
N GLY A 68 -13.70 6.11 -9.81
CA GLY A 68 -12.79 5.25 -9.06
C GLY A 68 -11.33 5.51 -9.41
N ILE A 69 -10.98 5.66 -10.70
CA ILE A 69 -9.62 5.98 -11.13
C ILE A 69 -9.12 7.29 -10.50
N VAL A 70 -9.93 8.35 -10.53
CA VAL A 70 -9.55 9.67 -10.00
C VAL A 70 -9.32 9.60 -8.49
N VAL A 71 -10.23 8.94 -7.76
CA VAL A 71 -10.11 8.78 -6.30
C VAL A 71 -8.93 7.88 -5.96
N LEU A 72 -8.72 6.79 -6.70
CA LEU A 72 -7.61 5.85 -6.52
C LEU A 72 -6.26 6.55 -6.70
N LEU A 73 -6.12 7.37 -7.74
CA LEU A 73 -4.93 8.19 -7.97
C LEU A 73 -4.69 9.20 -6.84
N GLY A 74 -5.75 9.89 -6.40
CA GLY A 74 -5.66 10.82 -5.27
C GLY A 74 -5.19 10.15 -3.98
N LEU A 75 -5.78 8.99 -3.65
CA LEU A 75 -5.39 8.19 -2.50
C LEU A 75 -3.97 7.65 -2.65
N PHE A 76 -3.59 7.14 -3.82
CA PHE A 76 -2.24 6.67 -4.09
C PHE A 76 -1.19 7.77 -3.87
N ILE A 77 -1.43 8.97 -4.41
CA ILE A 77 -0.52 10.12 -4.22
C ILE A 77 -0.46 10.52 -2.75
N ALA A 78 -1.59 10.54 -2.04
CA ALA A 78 -1.65 10.87 -0.62
C ALA A 78 -0.88 9.84 0.23
N LEU A 79 -1.08 8.55 -0.02
CA LEU A 79 -0.35 7.45 0.60
C LEU A 79 1.15 7.56 0.30
N ARG A 80 1.54 7.79 -0.97
CA ARG A 80 2.94 7.92 -1.38
C ARG A 80 3.62 9.12 -0.71
N ARG A 81 2.90 10.23 -0.52
CA ARG A 81 3.39 11.38 0.27
C ARG A 81 3.54 11.02 1.74
N ALA A 82 2.59 10.29 2.32
CA ALA A 82 2.64 9.85 3.71
C ALA A 82 3.76 8.84 3.99
N THR A 83 4.21 8.10 2.97
CA THR A 83 5.31 7.13 3.06
C THR A 83 6.61 7.64 2.43
N ARG A 84 6.66 8.89 1.96
CA ARG A 84 7.77 9.44 1.16
C ARG A 84 9.13 9.30 1.83
N LEU A 85 9.17 9.37 3.16
CA LEU A 85 10.39 9.22 3.95
C LEU A 85 11.01 7.82 3.88
N LEU A 86 10.21 6.80 3.57
CA LEU A 86 10.73 5.44 3.40
C LEU A 86 11.14 5.15 1.95
N VAL A 87 10.52 5.86 0.99
CA VAL A 87 10.67 5.59 -0.45
C VAL A 87 11.77 6.46 -1.07
N ASP A 88 11.83 7.75 -0.72
CA ASP A 88 12.67 8.74 -1.41
C ASP A 88 13.88 9.17 -0.58
N ALA A 89 14.18 8.52 0.55
CA ALA A 89 15.34 8.90 1.34
C ALA A 89 16.64 8.42 0.65
N PRO A 90 17.59 9.34 0.34
CA PRO A 90 18.76 9.04 -0.48
C PRO A 90 19.72 8.08 0.24
N THR A 91 20.16 7.05 -0.46
CA THR A 91 20.99 5.95 0.06
C THR A 91 22.32 6.43 0.65
N GLU A 92 22.86 7.54 0.18
CA GLU A 92 24.13 8.09 0.68
C GLU A 92 24.02 8.76 2.07
N ALA A 93 22.79 9.03 2.55
CA ALA A 93 22.51 9.63 3.86
C ALA A 93 21.76 8.68 4.82
N LEU A 94 21.55 7.42 4.42
CA LEU A 94 20.89 6.40 5.25
C LEU A 94 21.92 5.60 6.03
N ASP A 95 21.91 5.73 7.36
CA ASP A 95 22.54 4.75 8.25
C ASP A 95 22.01 3.32 7.97
N GLU A 96 22.82 2.29 8.24
CA GLU A 96 22.46 0.86 8.06
C GLU A 96 21.09 0.49 8.65
N MET A 97 20.67 1.19 9.70
CA MET A 97 19.37 1.03 10.36
C MET A 97 18.20 1.41 9.45
N LEU A 98 18.27 2.53 8.72
CA LEU A 98 17.19 2.99 7.84
C LEU A 98 17.05 2.09 6.62
N THR A 99 18.16 1.54 6.13
CA THR A 99 18.16 0.52 5.07
C THR A 99 17.42 -0.74 5.53
N ARG A 100 17.68 -1.22 6.75
CA ARG A 100 16.95 -2.37 7.32
C ARG A 100 15.45 -2.12 7.47
N ILE A 101 15.02 -0.92 7.86
CA ILE A 101 13.59 -0.61 8.00
C ILE A 101 12.90 -0.58 6.64
N ARG A 102 13.56 0.02 5.63
CA ARG A 102 13.07 0.00 4.25
C ARG A 102 12.93 -1.43 3.75
N ASP A 103 13.97 -2.24 3.93
CA ASP A 103 13.97 -3.64 3.49
C ASP A 103 12.91 -4.46 4.23
N GLN A 104 12.72 -4.24 5.53
CA GLN A 104 11.65 -4.86 6.31
C GLN A 104 10.23 -4.49 5.85
N ALA A 105 10.04 -3.33 5.21
CA ALA A 105 8.74 -2.94 4.65
C ALA A 105 8.58 -3.41 3.19
N PHE A 106 9.61 -3.27 2.37
CA PHE A 106 9.53 -3.52 0.94
C PHE A 106 9.69 -4.99 0.56
N ILE A 107 10.54 -5.76 1.24
CA ILE A 107 10.71 -7.20 0.97
C ILE A 107 9.38 -7.95 1.14
N PRO A 108 8.68 -7.88 2.29
CA PRO A 108 7.41 -8.58 2.43
C PRO A 108 6.35 -8.01 1.48
N ALA A 109 6.42 -6.72 1.11
CA ALA A 109 5.51 -6.15 0.14
C ALA A 109 5.69 -6.72 -1.27
N TYR A 110 6.92 -6.83 -1.76
CA TYR A 110 7.21 -7.46 -3.04
C TYR A 110 6.95 -8.96 -3.01
N GLN A 111 7.19 -9.65 -1.90
CA GLN A 111 6.83 -11.06 -1.73
C GLN A 111 5.32 -11.27 -1.77
N THR A 112 4.55 -10.42 -1.08
CA THR A 112 3.09 -10.47 -1.11
C THR A 112 2.58 -10.14 -2.52
N LEU A 113 3.20 -9.16 -3.20
CA LEU A 113 2.87 -8.84 -4.60
C LEU A 113 3.11 -10.05 -5.51
N ALA A 114 4.27 -10.68 -5.39
CA ALA A 114 4.63 -11.86 -6.16
C ALA A 114 3.63 -13.01 -5.90
N ALA A 115 3.25 -13.26 -4.65
CA ALA A 115 2.24 -14.26 -4.31
C ALA A 115 0.88 -13.97 -4.95
N LEU A 116 0.44 -12.71 -4.94
CA LEU A 116 -0.82 -12.29 -5.56
C LEU A 116 -0.77 -12.40 -7.10
N VAL A 117 0.37 -12.08 -7.71
CA VAL A 117 0.59 -12.29 -9.15
C VAL A 117 0.55 -13.78 -9.50
N ILE A 118 1.18 -14.64 -8.69
CA ILE A 118 1.13 -16.10 -8.88
C ILE A 118 -0.30 -16.62 -8.75
N LEU A 119 -1.06 -16.16 -7.76
CA LEU A 119 -2.47 -16.53 -7.58
C LEU A 119 -3.33 -16.09 -8.77
N ALA A 120 -3.12 -14.86 -9.27
CA ALA A 120 -3.81 -14.36 -10.45
C ALA A 120 -3.46 -15.19 -11.69
N ALA A 121 -2.18 -15.52 -11.88
CA ALA A 121 -1.74 -16.39 -12.98
C ALA A 121 -2.33 -17.80 -12.87
N ALA A 122 -2.37 -18.39 -11.67
CA ALA A 122 -2.99 -19.68 -11.43
C ALA A 122 -4.50 -19.65 -11.76
N ALA A 123 -5.22 -18.61 -11.33
CA ALA A 123 -6.62 -18.42 -11.67
C ALA A 123 -6.83 -18.33 -13.20
N LEU A 124 -5.97 -17.57 -13.90
CA LEU A 124 -6.01 -17.49 -15.37
C LEU A 124 -5.77 -18.86 -16.02
N ILE A 125 -4.76 -19.61 -15.56
CA ILE A 125 -4.45 -20.96 -16.06
C ILE A 125 -5.63 -21.91 -15.86
N LEU A 126 -6.23 -21.94 -14.65
CA LEU A 126 -7.38 -22.79 -14.37
C LEU A 126 -8.60 -22.40 -15.23
N SER A 127 -8.80 -21.10 -15.46
CA SER A 127 -9.90 -20.59 -16.29
C SER A 127 -9.66 -20.75 -17.79
N SER A 128 -8.44 -21.04 -18.24
CA SER A 128 -8.08 -21.08 -19.66
C SER A 128 -8.88 -22.11 -20.47
N ALA A 129 -9.34 -23.18 -19.83
CA ALA A 129 -10.18 -24.21 -20.46
C ALA A 129 -11.63 -23.77 -20.71
N HIS A 130 -12.17 -22.84 -19.92
CA HIS A 130 -13.57 -22.41 -19.98
C HIS A 130 -13.72 -20.93 -20.38
N GLY A 131 -12.61 -20.20 -20.47
CA GLY A 131 -12.57 -18.75 -20.63
C GLY A 131 -13.01 -18.00 -19.36
N LEU A 132 -12.69 -16.72 -19.31
CA LEU A 132 -13.26 -15.78 -18.35
C LEU A 132 -14.34 -14.97 -19.04
N SER A 133 -15.46 -14.72 -18.35
CA SER A 133 -16.42 -13.73 -18.81
C SER A 133 -15.76 -12.34 -18.85
N GLY A 134 -16.14 -11.50 -19.81
CA GLY A 134 -15.60 -10.13 -19.92
C GLY A 134 -15.67 -9.34 -18.60
N PRO A 135 -16.82 -9.33 -17.88
CA PRO A 135 -16.93 -8.70 -16.55
C PRO A 135 -15.97 -9.27 -15.51
N ALA A 136 -15.79 -10.59 -15.46
CA ALA A 136 -14.86 -11.23 -14.52
C ALA A 136 -13.40 -10.88 -14.85
N ALA A 137 -13.02 -10.90 -16.13
CA ALA A 137 -11.70 -10.50 -16.58
C ALA A 137 -11.40 -9.03 -16.23
N LEU A 138 -12.37 -8.14 -16.43
CA LEU A 138 -12.25 -6.72 -16.09
C LEU A 138 -12.13 -6.49 -14.58
N ALA A 139 -12.93 -7.21 -13.78
CA ALA A 139 -12.87 -7.16 -12.32
C ALA A 139 -11.50 -7.64 -11.80
N MET A 140 -10.99 -8.75 -12.35
CA MET A 140 -9.64 -9.23 -12.05
C MET A 140 -8.57 -8.23 -12.46
N GLY A 141 -8.73 -7.56 -13.61
CA GLY A 141 -7.85 -6.49 -14.06
C GLY A 141 -7.79 -5.33 -13.06
N TRP A 142 -8.94 -4.84 -12.58
CA TRP A 142 -8.99 -3.77 -11.58
C TRP A 142 -8.42 -4.18 -10.23
N ALA A 143 -8.76 -5.38 -9.75
CA ALA A 143 -8.21 -5.90 -8.51
C ALA A 143 -6.68 -6.06 -8.60
N GLY A 144 -6.20 -6.69 -9.66
CA GLY A 144 -4.77 -6.90 -9.91
C GLY A 144 -4.00 -5.60 -10.04
N PHE A 145 -4.48 -4.67 -10.86
CA PHE A 145 -3.86 -3.35 -11.03
C PHE A 145 -3.85 -2.54 -9.74
N GLY A 146 -5.00 -2.45 -9.05
CA GLY A 146 -5.13 -1.69 -7.82
C GLY A 146 -4.23 -2.22 -6.70
N ILE A 147 -4.15 -3.54 -6.55
CA ILE A 147 -3.24 -4.19 -5.61
C ILE A 147 -1.79 -3.94 -6.03
N ALA A 148 -1.43 -4.19 -7.29
CA ALA A 148 -0.05 -4.04 -7.76
C ALA A 148 0.50 -2.62 -7.55
N LEU A 149 -0.34 -1.62 -7.79
CA LEU A 149 0.01 -0.21 -7.58
C LEU A 149 0.11 0.14 -6.09
N GLY A 150 -0.84 -0.33 -5.27
CA GLY A 150 -1.02 0.15 -3.90
C GLY A 150 -0.30 -0.64 -2.83
N LEU A 151 0.02 -1.93 -3.08
CA LEU A 151 0.44 -2.87 -2.03
C LEU A 151 1.70 -2.44 -1.25
N PRO A 152 2.79 -1.95 -1.90
CA PRO A 152 3.95 -1.47 -1.16
C PRO A 152 3.63 -0.32 -0.21
N VAL A 153 2.76 0.59 -0.66
CA VAL A 153 2.41 1.79 0.09
C VAL A 153 1.41 1.49 1.21
N ILE A 154 0.49 0.56 0.97
CA ILE A 154 -0.40 0.01 1.99
C ILE A 154 0.42 -0.66 3.09
N ILE A 155 1.34 -1.56 2.74
CA ILE A 155 2.16 -2.27 3.72
C ILE A 155 3.00 -1.29 4.51
N ALA A 156 3.64 -0.31 3.86
CA ALA A 156 4.36 0.77 4.54
C ALA A 156 3.45 1.54 5.51
N ALA A 157 2.20 1.84 5.15
CA ALA A 157 1.24 2.50 6.04
C ALA A 157 0.91 1.68 7.31
N TRP A 158 1.05 0.36 7.28
CA TRP A 158 0.81 -0.53 8.42
C TRP A 158 2.07 -0.82 9.25
N THR A 159 3.25 -0.80 8.63
CA THR A 159 4.53 -1.17 9.28
C THR A 159 5.26 0.01 9.91
N LEU A 160 5.06 1.23 9.41
CA LEU A 160 5.77 2.38 9.97
C LEU A 160 5.31 2.70 11.41
N PRO A 161 6.24 2.83 12.38
CA PRO A 161 5.92 3.24 13.75
C PRO A 161 5.20 4.59 13.79
N ASP A 162 4.39 4.81 14.83
CA ASP A 162 3.81 6.13 15.09
C ASP A 162 4.88 7.06 15.67
N ILE A 163 4.81 8.32 15.25
CA ILE A 163 5.70 9.39 15.75
C ILE A 163 4.97 10.23 16.80
N ASP A 164 3.65 10.10 16.94
CA ASP A 164 2.87 10.87 17.89
C ASP A 164 3.12 10.39 19.34
N PRO A 165 3.51 11.27 20.29
CA PRO A 165 3.72 10.91 21.68
C PRO A 165 2.40 10.79 22.48
N GLU A 166 1.26 11.14 21.90
CA GLU A 166 -0.05 11.22 22.57
C GLU A 166 -1.09 10.16 22.11
N ALA A 167 -0.68 9.17 21.31
CA ALA A 167 -1.57 8.16 20.74
C ALA A 167 -1.68 6.85 21.54
#